data_AF-A0A1W9ISW9-F1
#
_entry.id   AF-A0A1W9ISW9-F1
#
_cell.length_a   1.000
_cell.length_b   1.000
_cell.length_c   1.000
_cell.angle_alpha   90.00
_cell.angle_beta   90.00
_cell.angle_gamma   90.00
#
_symmetry.space_group_name_H-M   'P 1'
#
loop_
_entity.id
_entity.type
_entity.pdbx_description
1 polymer ?
#
loop_
_entity_poly.entity_id
_entity_poly.type
_entity_poly.pdbx_seq_one_letter_code
_entity_poly.pdbx_strand_id
1 'polypeptide(L)'
;MALVGRLAGAILAETEGQFFLVGNPKEPCDFVAVGFEPPGVIDAMERPFIRLSPLRPVHVPQPYVTMQVEGEVLARLLVDRFIIQRNGSVSDRLWRLVTDPKQEHRAVPVGTIDARWLGEIPAEIWQIVRETVLKCT
;
A
#
# COMPACT_ATOMS: atom_id res chain seq x y z
N MET A 1 -11.18 -6.62 -9.31
CA MET A 1 -10.62 -5.25 -9.17
C MET A 1 -10.19 -5.09 -7.72
N ALA A 2 -8.94 -4.74 -7.49
CA ALA A 2 -8.40 -4.60 -6.15
C ALA A 2 -8.54 -3.18 -5.61
N LEU A 3 -8.73 -3.05 -4.29
CA LEU A 3 -8.73 -1.79 -3.56
C LEU A 3 -7.47 -1.71 -2.70
N VAL A 4 -6.74 -0.60 -2.79
CA VAL A 4 -5.48 -0.42 -2.07
C VAL A 4 -5.50 0.90 -1.32
N GLY A 5 -5.40 0.84 0.01
CA GLY A 5 -5.41 2.00 0.90
C GLY A 5 -4.28 1.95 1.93
N ARG A 6 -4.43 2.72 3.01
CA ARG A 6 -3.43 2.82 4.08
C ARG A 6 -3.99 2.26 5.38
N LEU A 7 -3.14 1.55 6.13
CA LEU A 7 -3.42 1.11 7.49
C LEU A 7 -2.18 1.36 8.35
N ALA A 8 -2.27 2.27 9.32
CA ALA A 8 -1.19 2.62 10.25
C ALA A 8 0.19 2.88 9.58
N GLY A 9 0.20 3.55 8.43
CA GLY A 9 1.43 3.83 7.69
C GLY A 9 1.98 2.68 6.83
N ALA A 10 1.34 1.50 6.85
CA ALA A 10 1.50 0.42 5.87
C ALA A 10 0.42 0.51 4.77
N ILE A 11 0.53 -0.33 3.75
CA ILE A 11 -0.48 -0.47 2.69
C ILE A 11 -1.42 -1.63 3.04
N LEU A 12 -2.72 -1.41 2.93
CA LEU A 12 -3.74 -2.44 3.01
C LEU A 12 -4.31 -2.67 1.61
N ALA A 13 -4.19 -3.89 1.09
CA ALA A 13 -4.76 -4.28 -0.20
C ALA A 13 -5.87 -5.31 0.01
N GLU A 14 -7.02 -5.06 -0.59
CA GLU A 14 -8.13 -6.00 -0.73
C GLU A 14 -8.20 -6.48 -2.18
N THR A 15 -8.21 -7.80 -2.38
CA THR A 15 -8.29 -8.44 -3.69
C THR A 15 -8.94 -9.80 -3.55
N GLU A 16 -9.94 -10.11 -4.38
CA GLU A 16 -10.63 -11.41 -4.37
C GLU A 16 -11.14 -11.86 -2.97
N GLY A 17 -11.55 -10.89 -2.13
CA GLY A 17 -11.97 -11.15 -0.74
C GLY A 17 -10.84 -11.48 0.23
N GLN A 18 -9.58 -11.37 -0.20
CA GLN A 18 -8.38 -11.52 0.59
C GLN A 18 -7.79 -10.15 0.95
N PHE A 19 -7.14 -10.08 2.10
CA PHE A 19 -6.49 -8.87 2.58
C PHE A 19 -4.99 -9.09 2.75
N PHE A 20 -4.20 -8.14 2.29
CA PHE A 20 -2.75 -8.14 2.45
C PHE A 20 -2.29 -6.84 3.11
N LEU A 21 -1.44 -6.97 4.12
CA LEU A 21 -0.69 -5.85 4.68
C LEU A 21 0.68 -5.83 4.02
N VAL A 22 1.05 -4.69 3.43
CA VAL A 22 2.33 -4.49 2.76
C VAL A 22 3.15 -3.44 3.51
N GLY A 23 4.33 -3.85 3.97
CA GLY A 23 5.26 -3.02 4.72
C GLY A 23 5.00 -2.94 6.22
N ASN A 24 5.98 -2.39 6.93
CA ASN A 24 5.91 -2.16 8.36
C ASN A 24 4.92 -1.03 8.68
N PRO A 25 3.98 -1.23 9.62
CA PRO A 25 3.25 -0.13 10.23
C PRO A 25 4.23 0.89 10.81
N LYS A 26 3.95 2.17 10.61
CA LYS A 26 4.73 3.28 11.18
C LYS A 26 4.19 3.73 12.54
N GLU A 27 2.98 3.31 12.86
CA GLU A 27 2.27 3.64 14.09
C GLU A 27 1.69 2.33 14.67
N PRO A 28 1.46 2.26 15.99
CA PRO A 28 0.76 1.13 16.60
C PRO A 28 -0.60 0.89 15.92
N CYS A 29 -0.89 -0.36 15.57
CA CYS A 29 -2.13 -0.76 14.92
C CYS A 29 -2.87 -1.78 15.79
N ASP A 30 -4.07 -1.42 16.24
CA ASP A 30 -5.01 -2.38 16.81
C ASP A 30 -5.74 -3.11 15.69
N PHE A 31 -5.18 -4.24 15.26
CA PHE A 31 -5.74 -5.08 14.19
C PHE A 31 -7.16 -5.56 14.50
N VAL A 32 -7.47 -5.85 15.76
CA VAL A 32 -8.81 -6.32 16.16
C VAL A 32 -9.84 -5.20 16.03
N ALA A 33 -9.47 -3.97 16.41
CA ALA A 33 -10.33 -2.81 16.26
C ALA A 33 -10.63 -2.51 14.78
N VAL A 34 -9.65 -2.69 13.88
CA VAL A 34 -9.87 -2.51 12.43
C VAL A 34 -10.48 -3.73 11.73
N GLY A 35 -10.65 -4.85 12.45
CA GLY A 35 -11.44 -6.01 12.01
C GLY A 35 -10.64 -7.23 11.54
N PHE A 36 -9.37 -7.33 11.89
CA PHE A 36 -8.50 -8.47 11.59
C PHE A 36 -8.09 -9.25 12.84
N GLU A 37 -7.74 -10.52 12.66
CA GLU A 37 -6.98 -11.26 13.65
C GLU A 37 -5.59 -10.61 13.85
N PRO A 38 -5.03 -10.60 15.06
CA PRO A 38 -3.66 -10.15 15.28
C PRO A 38 -2.68 -11.00 14.47
N PRO A 39 -1.90 -10.41 13.53
CA PRO A 39 -1.05 -11.17 12.62
C PRO A 39 0.24 -11.72 13.28
N GLY A 40 0.42 -11.54 14.58
CA GLY A 40 1.66 -11.83 15.28
C GLY A 40 2.73 -10.77 15.01
N VAL A 41 3.98 -11.21 14.87
CA VAL A 41 5.12 -10.32 14.59
C VAL A 41 5.11 -9.91 13.12
N ILE A 42 5.18 -8.60 12.87
CA ILE A 42 5.30 -8.03 11.54
C ILE A 42 6.73 -7.51 11.38
N ASP A 43 7.47 -8.08 10.43
CA ASP A 43 8.74 -7.53 9.96
C ASP A 43 8.80 -7.61 8.42
N ALA A 44 8.62 -6.45 7.79
CA ALA A 44 8.67 -6.32 6.33
C ALA A 44 10.07 -6.45 5.73
N MET A 45 11.13 -6.47 6.54
CA MET A 45 12.48 -6.80 6.07
C MET A 45 12.63 -8.30 5.81
N GLU A 46 11.99 -9.13 6.62
CA GLU A 46 11.96 -10.59 6.45
C GLU A 46 10.81 -11.03 5.53
N ARG A 47 9.64 -10.43 5.72
CA ARG A 47 8.40 -10.78 5.04
C ARG A 47 7.64 -9.52 4.62
N PRO A 48 7.92 -8.98 3.41
CA PRO A 48 7.51 -7.62 3.03
C PRO A 48 6.00 -7.42 2.89
N PHE A 49 5.24 -8.51 2.82
CA PHE A 49 3.80 -8.49 2.95
C PHE A 49 3.30 -9.75 3.66
N ILE A 50 2.16 -9.63 4.33
CA ILE A 50 1.47 -10.74 4.99
C ILE A 50 0.00 -10.75 4.61
N ARG A 51 -0.60 -11.94 4.60
CA ARG A 51 -2.06 -12.07 4.48
C ARG A 51 -2.70 -11.84 5.84
N LEU A 52 -3.77 -11.05 5.87
CA LEU A 52 -4.57 -10.81 7.05
C LEU A 52 -5.84 -11.67 7.02
N SER A 53 -6.28 -12.11 8.19
CA SER A 53 -7.53 -12.86 8.38
C SER A 53 -8.61 -11.89 8.90
N PRO A 54 -9.67 -11.59 8.13
CA PRO A 54 -10.74 -10.73 8.60
C PRO A 54 -11.62 -11.45 9.64
N LEU A 55 -11.92 -10.78 10.75
CA LEU A 55 -12.87 -11.22 11.78
C LEU A 55 -14.32 -10.83 11.45
N ARG A 56 -14.49 -9.85 10.57
CA ARG A 56 -15.77 -9.25 10.14
C ARG A 56 -15.57 -8.61 8.76
N PRO A 57 -16.62 -8.15 8.07
CA PRO A 57 -16.45 -7.33 6.87
C PRO A 57 -15.54 -6.13 7.16
N VAL A 58 -14.43 -6.02 6.42
CA VAL A 58 -13.47 -4.92 6.52
C VAL A 58 -13.57 -4.07 5.26
N HIS A 59 -13.52 -2.75 5.42
CA HIS A 59 -13.46 -1.81 4.32
C HIS A 59 -12.07 -1.19 4.25
N VAL A 60 -11.51 -1.09 3.05
CA VAL A 60 -10.24 -0.39 2.83
C VAL A 60 -10.42 1.11 3.16
N PRO A 61 -9.58 1.70 4.04
CA PRO A 61 -9.67 3.11 4.39
C PRO A 61 -9.45 4.03 3.18
N GLN A 62 -10.19 5.14 3.12
CA GLN A 62 -9.98 6.18 2.12
C GLN A 62 -8.83 7.12 2.50
N PRO A 63 -8.11 7.69 1.50
CA PRO A 63 -8.23 7.39 0.08
C PRO A 63 -7.72 5.98 -0.24
N TYR A 64 -8.37 5.35 -1.22
CA TYR A 64 -7.88 4.12 -1.80
C TYR A 64 -7.76 4.25 -3.32
N VAL A 65 -6.81 3.51 -3.88
CA VAL A 65 -6.62 3.38 -5.31
C VAL A 65 -7.17 2.05 -5.82
N THR A 66 -7.66 2.04 -7.05
CA THR A 66 -8.12 0.83 -7.74
C THR A 66 -7.06 0.31 -8.71
N MET A 67 -6.86 -1.01 -8.73
CA MET A 67 -5.93 -1.69 -9.63
C MET A 67 -6.59 -2.92 -10.27
N GLN A 68 -6.09 -3.35 -11.43
CA GLN A 68 -6.57 -4.57 -12.14
C GLN A 68 -5.71 -5.80 -11.85
N VAL A 69 -4.72 -5.67 -10.96
CA VAL A 69 -3.86 -6.79 -10.53
C VAL A 69 -4.49 -7.40 -9.27
N GLU A 70 -4.64 -8.72 -9.26
CA GLU A 70 -5.29 -9.47 -8.18
C GLU A 70 -4.35 -10.45 -7.47
N GLY A 71 -4.79 -10.93 -6.31
CA GLY A 71 -4.14 -11.95 -5.51
C GLY A 71 -2.79 -11.52 -4.95
N GLU A 72 -1.93 -12.50 -4.69
CA GLU A 72 -0.61 -12.25 -4.12
C GLU A 72 0.32 -11.44 -5.04
N VAL A 73 0.09 -11.50 -6.36
CA VAL A 73 0.84 -10.71 -7.35
C VAL A 73 0.66 -9.22 -7.10
N LEU A 74 -0.53 -8.79 -6.67
CA LEU A 74 -0.77 -7.40 -6.25
C LEU A 74 0.12 -7.02 -5.06
N ALA A 75 0.19 -7.87 -4.03
CA ALA A 75 0.99 -7.58 -2.85
C ALA A 75 2.49 -7.44 -3.20
N ARG A 76 3.00 -8.33 -4.06
CA ARG A 76 4.38 -8.27 -4.58
C ARG A 76 4.63 -7.01 -5.39
N LEU A 77 3.70 -6.66 -6.28
CA LEU A 77 3.77 -5.41 -7.03
C LEU A 77 3.84 -4.22 -6.08
N LEU A 78 2.97 -4.14 -5.07
CA LEU A 78 2.96 -3.04 -4.10
C LEU A 78 4.27 -2.96 -3.30
N VAL A 79 4.89 -4.09 -2.97
CA VAL A 79 6.24 -4.13 -2.38
C VAL A 79 7.24 -3.43 -3.30
N ASP A 80 7.34 -3.88 -4.54
CA ASP A 80 8.29 -3.34 -5.52
C ASP A 80 8.03 -1.85 -5.79
N ARG A 81 6.76 -1.45 -5.77
CA ARG A 81 6.38 -0.07 -6.07
C ARG A 81 6.63 0.88 -4.90
N PHE A 82 6.46 0.46 -3.64
CA PHE A 82 6.37 1.39 -2.51
C PHE A 82 7.32 1.14 -1.33
N ILE A 83 7.84 -0.07 -1.14
CA ILE A 83 8.68 -0.38 0.02
C ILE A 83 10.03 0.32 -0.09
N ILE A 84 10.49 0.87 1.03
CA ILE A 84 11.86 1.33 1.22
C ILE A 84 12.67 0.16 1.77
N GLN A 85 13.57 -0.38 0.94
CA GLN A 85 14.30 -1.62 1.23
C GLN A 85 15.14 -1.59 2.51
N ARG A 86 15.57 -0.42 2.99
CA ARG A 86 16.42 -0.32 4.18
C ARG A 86 15.68 -0.48 5.52
N ASN A 87 14.35 -0.41 5.53
CA ASN A 87 13.57 -0.44 6.76
C ASN A 87 12.19 -1.09 6.63
N GLY A 88 11.85 -1.62 5.45
CA GLY A 88 10.57 -2.31 5.20
C GLY A 88 9.36 -1.39 5.26
N SER A 89 9.54 -0.08 5.39
CA SER A 89 8.43 0.87 5.48
C SER A 89 7.95 1.29 4.09
N VAL A 90 6.67 1.64 3.98
CA VAL A 90 6.12 2.24 2.76
C VAL A 90 6.54 3.71 2.65
N SER A 91 7.00 4.15 1.47
CA SER A 91 7.31 5.56 1.23
C SER A 91 6.05 6.42 1.11
N ASP A 92 5.88 7.41 2.00
CA ASP A 92 4.77 8.36 1.90
C ASP A 92 4.91 9.29 0.69
N ARG A 93 6.14 9.58 0.25
CA ARG A 93 6.38 10.41 -0.95
C ARG A 93 5.90 9.70 -2.21
N LEU A 94 6.17 8.39 -2.34
CA LEU A 94 5.69 7.60 -3.47
C LEU A 94 4.17 7.38 -3.40
N TRP A 95 3.64 7.12 -2.21
CA TRP A 95 2.19 7.02 -2.02
C TRP A 95 1.48 8.31 -2.47
N ARG A 96 1.96 9.47 -2.00
CA ARG A 96 1.40 10.78 -2.39
C ARG A 96 1.50 11.04 -3.89
N LEU A 97 2.57 10.63 -4.56
CA LEU A 97 2.67 10.76 -6.02
C LEU A 97 1.50 10.06 -6.74
N VAL A 98 1.05 8.92 -6.21
CA VAL A 98 -0.06 8.15 -6.79
C VAL A 98 -1.40 8.74 -6.40
N THR A 99 -1.57 9.17 -5.16
CA THR A 99 -2.88 9.63 -4.67
C THR A 99 -3.17 11.11 -4.90
N ASP A 100 -2.14 11.94 -5.05
CA ASP A 100 -2.22 13.38 -5.31
C ASP A 100 -1.07 13.84 -6.23
N PRO A 101 -1.11 13.43 -7.52
CA PRO A 101 -0.01 13.70 -8.46
C PRO A 101 0.20 15.18 -8.74
N LYS A 102 -0.86 16.00 -8.61
CA LYS A 102 -0.78 17.44 -8.91
C LYS A 102 -0.34 18.28 -7.71
N GLN A 103 -0.28 17.69 -6.51
CA GLN A 103 -0.03 18.42 -5.26
C GLN A 103 -0.98 19.61 -5.07
N GLU A 104 -2.13 19.60 -5.74
CA GLU A 104 -3.09 20.70 -5.77
C GLU A 104 -3.93 20.73 -4.49
N HIS A 105 -4.06 19.58 -3.82
CA HIS A 105 -4.87 19.46 -2.63
C HIS A 105 -3.97 19.27 -1.40
N ARG A 106 -3.78 20.36 -0.64
CA ARG A 106 -3.31 20.25 0.76
C ARG A 106 -4.26 19.40 1.64
N ALA A 107 -5.47 19.10 1.15
CA ALA A 107 -6.42 18.16 1.74
C ALA A 107 -6.36 16.80 1.02
N VAL A 108 -6.32 15.70 1.78
CA VAL A 108 -6.28 14.35 1.21
C VAL A 108 -7.52 14.14 0.31
N PRO A 109 -7.37 13.76 -0.96
CA PRO A 109 -8.53 13.51 -1.83
C PRO A 109 -9.41 12.43 -1.19
N VAL A 110 -10.72 12.69 -1.11
CA VAL A 110 -11.70 11.73 -0.60
C VAL A 110 -12.20 10.91 -1.79
N GLY A 111 -12.23 9.59 -1.65
CA GLY A 111 -12.79 8.68 -2.66
C GLY A 111 -11.78 7.75 -3.33
N THR A 112 -12.14 7.31 -4.54
CA THR A 112 -11.46 6.28 -5.32
C THR A 112 -10.56 6.90 -6.38
N ILE A 113 -9.29 6.48 -6.42
CA ILE A 113 -8.31 6.94 -7.41
C ILE A 113 -7.98 5.82 -8.38
N ASP A 114 -8.07 6.08 -9.68
CA ASP A 114 -7.65 5.11 -10.70
C ASP A 114 -6.12 5.03 -10.79
N ALA A 115 -5.55 3.91 -10.34
CA ALA A 115 -4.12 3.63 -10.40
C ALA A 115 -3.79 2.40 -11.25
N ARG A 116 -4.62 2.07 -12.25
CA ARG A 116 -4.37 0.95 -13.17
C ARG A 116 -3.01 1.03 -13.86
N TRP A 117 -2.60 2.25 -14.23
CA TRP A 117 -1.30 2.55 -14.82
C TRP A 117 -0.11 2.07 -13.96
N LEU A 118 -0.28 1.97 -12.63
CA LEU A 118 0.79 1.51 -11.74
C LEU A 118 1.09 0.01 -11.90
N GLY A 119 0.10 -0.76 -12.34
CA GLY A 119 0.29 -2.16 -12.74
C GLY A 119 0.91 -2.31 -14.14
N GLU A 120 0.66 -1.35 -15.02
CA GLU A 120 1.07 -1.39 -16.43
C GLU A 120 2.46 -0.79 -16.67
N ILE A 121 2.88 0.16 -15.83
CA ILE A 121 4.16 0.85 -15.97
C ILE A 121 5.33 -0.15 -15.86
N PRO A 122 6.31 -0.16 -16.79
CA PRO A 122 7.46 -1.03 -16.68
C PRO A 122 8.23 -0.83 -15.37
N ALA A 123 8.83 -1.90 -14.85
CA ALA A 123 9.54 -1.87 -13.57
C ALA A 123 10.69 -0.86 -13.61
N GLU A 124 11.43 -0.83 -14.71
CA GLU A 124 12.60 0.00 -14.95
C GLU A 124 12.23 1.49 -14.92
N ILE A 125 11.13 1.87 -15.57
CA ILE A 125 10.65 3.26 -15.58
C ILE A 125 10.23 3.68 -14.17
N TRP A 126 9.55 2.81 -13.44
CA TRP A 126 9.18 3.11 -12.07
C TRP A 126 10.39 3.20 -11.14
N GLN A 127 11.46 2.42 -11.36
CA GLN A 127 12.69 2.59 -10.58
C GLN A 127 13.30 3.98 -10.76
N ILE A 128 13.31 4.52 -11.99
CA ILE A 128 13.76 5.90 -12.24
C ILE A 128 12.89 6.91 -11.46
N VAL A 129 11.57 6.73 -11.46
CA VAL A 129 10.64 7.56 -10.67
C VAL A 129 10.96 7.42 -9.18
N ARG A 130 11.13 6.20 -8.68
CA ARG A 130 11.45 5.92 -7.28
C ARG A 130 12.73 6.60 -6.85
N GLU A 131 13.81 6.43 -7.60
CA GLU A 131 15.09 7.08 -7.31
C GLU A 131 14.94 8.59 -7.29
N THR A 132 14.20 9.16 -8.24
CA THR A 132 14.00 10.62 -8.33
C THR A 132 13.19 11.14 -7.14
N VAL A 133 12.10 10.47 -6.78
CA VAL A 133 11.22 10.84 -5.68
C VAL A 133 11.85 10.56 -4.31
N LEU A 134 12.74 9.57 -4.19
CA LEU A 134 13.37 9.21 -2.92
C LEU A 134 14.71 9.92 -2.69
N LYS A 135 15.27 10.62 -3.69
CA LYS A 135 16.41 11.52 -3.48
C LYS A 135 16.07 12.50 -2.35
N CYS A 136 16.93 12.52 -1.33
CA CYS A 136 16.91 13.55 -0.31
C CYS A 136 17.45 14.83 -0.97
N THR A 137 16.63 15.87 -1.04
CA THR A 137 17.09 17.24 -1.27
C THR A 137 17.49 17.87 0.06
#